data_AF-W5YQG6-F1
#
_entry.id   AF-W5YQG6-F1
#
_cell.length_a   1.000
_cell.length_b   1.000
_cell.length_c   1.000
_cell.angle_alpha   90.00
_cell.angle_beta   90.00
_cell.angle_gamma   90.00
#
_symmetry.space_group_name_H-M   'P 1'
#
loop_
_entity.id
_entity.type
_entity.pdbx_description
1 polymer ?
#
loop_
_entity_poly.entity_id
_entity_poly.type
_entity_poly.pdbx_seq_one_letter_code
_entity_poly.pdbx_strand_id
1 'polypeptide(L)'
;MNTLLLVLSLILATLSAWLFWQVRLQQRSIGKAMAESYGPDNTREPELILTLRVKDPIALAKRESKSARMLADRLPVMVKRLVYQEVMKELELELAEREIDVEMKLEYR
;
A
#
# COMPACT_ATOMS: atom_id res chain seq x y z
N MET A 1 15.70 -34.63 44.97
CA MET A 1 14.97 -34.94 43.72
C MET A 1 13.64 -34.18 43.64
N ASN A 2 12.72 -34.35 44.60
CA ASN A 2 11.37 -33.77 44.56
C ASN A 2 11.34 -32.23 44.60
N THR A 3 12.22 -31.60 45.36
CA THR A 3 12.29 -30.13 45.49
C THR A 3 12.73 -29.45 44.19
N LEU A 4 13.68 -30.05 43.45
CA LEU A 4 14.10 -29.56 42.13
C LEU A 4 12.97 -29.65 41.10
N LEU A 5 12.21 -30.75 41.10
CA LEU A 5 11.05 -30.92 40.22
C LEU A 5 9.94 -29.91 40.54
N LEU A 6 9.70 -29.62 41.82
CA LEU A 6 8.73 -28.61 42.26
C LEU A 6 9.13 -27.20 41.82
N VAL A 7 10.41 -26.83 41.97
CA VAL A 7 10.91 -25.52 41.52
C VAL A 7 10.83 -25.38 40.00
N LEU A 8 11.19 -26.43 39.25
CA LEU A 8 11.11 -26.43 37.79
C LEU A 8 9.66 -26.31 37.31
N SER A 9 8.72 -27.01 37.95
CA SER A 9 7.29 -26.92 37.64
C SER A 9 6.74 -25.51 37.91
N LEU A 10 7.16 -24.87 39.00
CA LEU A 10 6.75 -23.51 39.34
C LEU A 10 7.25 -22.47 38.32
N ILE A 11 8.49 -22.64 37.84
CA ILE A 11 9.08 -21.78 36.80
C ILE A 11 8.33 -21.96 35.47
N LEU A 12 8.02 -23.20 35.07
CA LEU A 12 7.24 -23.45 33.86
C LEU A 12 5.81 -22.89 33.95
N ALA A 13 5.17 -23.01 35.12
CA ALA A 13 3.82 -22.49 35.34
C ALA A 13 3.79 -20.95 35.24
N THR A 14 4.78 -20.28 35.82
CA THR A 14 4.88 -18.81 35.73
C THR A 14 5.21 -18.33 34.32
N LEU A 15 6.12 -19.00 33.61
CA LEU A 15 6.45 -18.69 32.21
C LEU A 15 5.26 -18.92 31.26
N SER A 16 4.52 -20.01 31.42
CA SER A 16 3.34 -20.30 30.60
C SER A 16 2.21 -19.31 30.84
N ALA A 17 1.96 -18.93 32.11
CA ALA A 17 0.99 -17.88 32.44
C ALA A 17 1.40 -16.53 31.84
N TRP A 18 2.69 -16.18 31.90
CA TRP A 18 3.23 -14.95 31.31
C TRP A 18 3.09 -14.92 29.79
N LEU A 19 3.49 -15.99 29.10
CA LEU A 19 3.35 -16.12 27.66
C LEU A 19 1.89 -16.08 27.22
N PHE A 20 1.00 -16.75 27.96
CA PHE A 20 -0.44 -16.71 27.69
C PHE A 20 -1.00 -15.30 27.83
N TRP A 21 -0.58 -14.55 28.84
CA TRP A 21 -0.96 -13.15 29.01
C TRP A 21 -0.44 -12.29 27.86
N GLN A 22 0.81 -12.47 27.44
CA GLN A 22 1.42 -11.74 26.34
C GLN A 22 0.72 -12.03 25.00
N VAL A 23 0.38 -13.30 24.73
CA VAL A 23 -0.38 -13.70 23.53
C VAL A 23 -1.78 -13.10 23.55
N ARG A 24 -2.49 -13.13 24.70
CA ARG A 24 -3.78 -12.45 24.86
C ARG A 24 -3.69 -10.95 24.61
N LEU A 25 -2.61 -10.30 25.05
CA LEU A 25 -2.37 -8.88 24.82
C LEU A 25 -2.08 -8.59 23.34
N GLN A 26 -1.26 -9.42 22.69
CA GLN A 26 -0.97 -9.32 21.25
C GLN A 26 -2.19 -9.61 20.37
N GLN A 27 -3.06 -10.54 20.76
CA GLN A 27 -4.32 -10.78 20.03
C GLN A 27 -5.22 -9.55 20.06
N ARG A 28 -5.18 -8.74 21.13
CA ARG A 28 -5.92 -7.46 21.18
C ARG A 28 -5.30 -6.39 20.27
N SER A 29 -3.98 -6.35 20.12
CA SER A 29 -3.34 -5.42 19.18
C SER A 29 -3.52 -5.86 17.72
N ILE A 30 -3.48 -7.16 17.44
CA ILE A 30 -3.75 -7.70 16.09
C ILE A 30 -5.23 -7.54 15.74
N GLY A 31 -6.16 -7.74 16.68
CA GLY A 31 -7.58 -7.48 16.45
C GLY A 31 -7.88 -6.00 16.18
N LYS A 32 -7.16 -5.08 16.83
CA LYS A 32 -7.26 -3.64 16.54
C LYS A 32 -6.59 -3.25 15.23
N ALA A 33 -5.41 -3.79 14.92
CA ALA A 33 -4.75 -3.56 13.64
C ALA A 33 -5.51 -4.19 12.46
N MET A 34 -6.14 -5.35 12.67
CA MET A 34 -7.09 -5.92 11.72
C MET A 34 -8.35 -5.08 11.63
N ALA A 35 -8.96 -4.61 12.72
CA ALA A 35 -10.16 -3.77 12.66
C ALA A 35 -9.90 -2.34 12.12
N GLU A 36 -8.67 -1.86 12.19
CA GLU A 36 -8.24 -0.60 11.56
C GLU A 36 -7.91 -0.80 10.07
N SER A 37 -7.44 -2.00 9.69
CA SER A 37 -7.26 -2.41 8.29
C SER A 37 -8.54 -2.97 7.64
N TYR A 38 -9.51 -3.40 8.45
CA TYR A 38 -10.86 -3.88 8.13
C TYR A 38 -11.84 -3.01 8.92
N GLY A 39 -11.95 -1.74 8.54
CA GLY A 39 -12.91 -0.82 9.11
C GLY A 39 -14.35 -1.39 9.14
N PRO A 40 -15.27 -0.78 9.89
CA PRO A 40 -16.62 -1.29 10.16
C PRO A 40 -17.55 -1.36 8.94
N ASP A 41 -17.02 -1.25 7.73
CA ASP A 41 -17.72 -0.99 6.47
C ASP A 41 -17.72 -2.22 5.54
N ASN A 42 -17.85 -3.42 6.13
CA ASN A 42 -17.97 -4.71 5.42
C ASN A 42 -19.26 -4.84 4.58
N THR A 43 -20.01 -3.75 4.42
CA THR A 43 -21.15 -3.60 3.50
C THR A 43 -20.76 -2.93 2.19
N ARG A 44 -19.54 -2.39 2.06
CA ARG A 44 -19.04 -1.88 0.77
C ARG A 44 -18.54 -3.03 -0.07
N GLU A 45 -18.96 -3.05 -1.33
CA GLU A 45 -18.39 -3.92 -2.34
C GLU A 45 -16.86 -3.81 -2.31
N PRO A 46 -16.11 -4.90 -2.54
CA PRO A 46 -14.66 -4.86 -2.49
C PRO A 46 -14.10 -3.86 -3.51
N GLU A 47 -13.67 -2.69 -3.03
CA GLU A 47 -13.06 -1.65 -3.86
C GLU A 47 -11.59 -2.00 -4.17
N LEU A 48 -11.26 -2.20 -5.45
CA LEU A 48 -9.88 -2.40 -5.90
C LEU A 48 -9.20 -1.02 -6.10
N ILE A 49 -8.28 -0.67 -5.20
CA ILE A 49 -7.48 0.57 -5.33
C ILE A 49 -6.13 0.22 -5.97
N LEU A 50 -5.89 0.71 -7.18
CA LEU A 50 -4.61 0.56 -7.88
C LEU A 50 -3.81 1.86 -7.81
N THR A 51 -2.63 1.82 -7.19
CA THR A 51 -1.70 2.97 -7.14
C THR A 51 -0.62 2.84 -8.20
N LEU A 52 -0.58 3.76 -9.16
CA LEU A 52 0.44 3.82 -10.20
C LEU A 52 1.49 4.89 -9.89
N ARG A 53 2.78 4.54 -10.00
CA ARG A 53 3.90 5.47 -9.85
C ARG A 53 4.78 5.47 -11.10
N VAL A 54 4.87 6.62 -11.76
CA VAL A 54 5.82 6.83 -12.86
C VAL A 54 7.21 7.02 -12.27
N LYS A 55 8.14 6.10 -12.56
CA LYS A 55 9.50 6.10 -11.99
C LYS A 55 10.36 7.25 -12.49
N ASP A 56 10.37 7.49 -13.81
CA ASP A 56 11.12 8.60 -14.43
C ASP A 56 10.30 9.24 -15.57
N PRO A 57 9.49 10.26 -15.25
CA PRO A 57 8.68 10.94 -16.26
C PRO A 57 9.52 11.73 -17.28
N ILE A 58 10.71 12.19 -16.92
CA ILE A 58 11.53 13.01 -17.81
C ILE A 58 12.21 12.15 -18.86
N ALA A 59 12.81 11.03 -18.45
CA ALA A 59 13.38 10.08 -19.40
C ALA A 59 12.31 9.51 -20.34
N LEU A 60 11.10 9.23 -19.80
CA LEU A 60 9.96 8.79 -20.59
C LEU A 60 9.61 9.79 -21.69
N ALA A 61 9.43 11.07 -21.34
CA ALA A 61 9.14 12.14 -22.30
C ALA A 61 10.23 12.28 -23.39
N LYS A 62 11.51 12.20 -23.00
CA LYS A 62 12.65 12.30 -23.92
C LYS A 62 12.72 11.16 -24.92
N ARG A 63 12.21 9.98 -24.56
CA ARG A 63 12.16 8.79 -25.42
C ARG A 63 11.05 8.89 -26.45
N GLU A 64 9.87 9.32 -26.02
CA GLU A 64 8.67 9.34 -26.86
C GLU A 64 8.62 10.51 -27.85
N SER A 65 9.27 11.66 -27.56
CA SER A 65 9.19 12.81 -28.48
C SER A 65 10.43 13.71 -28.50
N LYS A 66 10.79 14.17 -29.72
CA LYS A 66 11.85 15.17 -29.94
C LYS A 66 11.49 16.54 -29.35
N SER A 67 10.22 16.95 -29.46
CA SER A 67 9.73 18.22 -28.91
C SER A 67 9.71 18.18 -27.38
N ALA A 68 9.30 17.04 -26.82
CA ALA A 68 9.31 16.81 -25.38
C ALA A 68 10.74 16.80 -24.82
N ARG A 69 11.74 16.38 -25.59
CA ARG A 69 13.15 16.47 -25.19
C ARG A 69 13.62 17.90 -24.97
N MET A 70 13.30 18.82 -25.88
CA MET A 70 13.66 20.24 -25.73
C MET A 70 12.91 20.89 -24.55
N LEU A 71 11.63 20.55 -24.37
CA LEU A 71 10.83 21.06 -23.26
C LEU A 71 11.25 20.46 -21.91
N ALA A 72 11.73 19.22 -21.88
CA ALA A 72 12.20 18.57 -20.67
C ALA A 72 13.47 19.23 -20.11
N ASP A 73 14.34 19.71 -21.00
CA ASP A 73 15.57 20.41 -20.61
C ASP A 73 15.30 21.84 -20.12
N ARG A 74 14.26 22.51 -20.63
CA ARG A 74 13.93 23.90 -20.28
C ARG A 74 12.87 24.05 -19.19
N LEU A 75 11.87 23.16 -19.16
CA LEU A 75 10.68 23.24 -18.32
C LEU A 75 10.31 21.86 -17.75
N PRO A 76 11.17 21.27 -16.89
CA PRO A 76 11.00 19.89 -16.41
C PRO A 76 9.71 19.69 -15.60
N VAL A 77 9.28 20.68 -14.82
CA VAL A 77 8.05 20.59 -14.01
C VAL A 77 6.80 20.47 -14.90
N MET A 78 6.75 21.24 -15.98
CA MET A 78 5.64 21.20 -16.95
C MET A 78 5.60 19.85 -17.67
N VAL A 79 6.76 19.35 -18.10
CA VAL A 79 6.85 18.04 -18.75
C VAL A 79 6.41 16.91 -17.82
N LYS A 80 6.77 16.94 -16.54
CA LYS A 80 6.27 15.95 -15.57
C LYS A 80 4.74 15.92 -15.52
N ARG A 81 4.10 17.09 -15.45
CA ARG A 81 2.63 17.19 -15.44
C ARG A 81 2.01 16.65 -16.72
N LEU A 82 2.55 17.05 -17.88
CA LEU A 82 2.08 16.58 -19.18
C LEU A 82 2.19 15.06 -19.31
N VAL A 83 3.30 14.48 -18.85
CA VAL A 83 3.50 13.02 -18.85
C VAL A 83 2.46 12.33 -17.98
N TYR A 84 2.18 12.86 -16.79
CA TYR A 84 1.18 12.25 -15.90
C TYR A 84 -0.22 12.35 -16.49
N GLN A 85 -0.56 13.47 -17.13
CA GLN A 85 -1.83 13.65 -17.81
C GLN A 85 -1.97 12.71 -19.01
N GLU A 86 -0.92 12.54 -19.81
CA GLU A 86 -0.97 11.65 -20.97
C GLU A 86 -1.10 10.18 -20.53
N VAL A 87 -0.32 9.74 -19.54
CA VAL A 87 -0.42 8.37 -19.00
C VAL A 87 -1.81 8.10 -18.42
N MET A 88 -2.41 9.09 -17.74
CA MET A 88 -3.77 8.95 -17.23
C MET A 88 -4.76 8.77 -18.38
N LYS A 89 -4.68 9.63 -19.41
CA LYS A 89 -5.57 9.59 -20.56
C LYS A 89 -5.44 8.31 -21.37
N GLU A 90 -4.21 7.83 -21.60
CA GLU A 90 -3.97 6.55 -22.27
C GLU A 90 -4.58 5.38 -21.48
N LEU A 91 -4.40 5.38 -20.16
CA LEU A 91 -4.95 4.34 -19.30
C LEU A 91 -6.49 4.39 -19.22
N GLU A 92 -7.08 5.59 -19.14
CA GLU A 92 -8.54 5.78 -19.22
C GLU A 92 -9.10 5.21 -20.52
N LEU A 93 -8.41 5.45 -21.65
CA LEU A 93 -8.83 4.95 -22.95
C LEU A 93 -8.73 3.42 -23.02
N GLU A 94 -7.63 2.81 -22.57
CA GLU A 94 -7.48 1.35 -22.54
C GLU A 94 -8.51 0.66 -21.63
N LEU A 95 -8.87 1.29 -20.52
CA LEU A 95 -9.88 0.77 -19.59
C LEU A 95 -11.30 0.94 -20.14
N ALA A 96 -11.57 2.08 -20.79
CA ALA A 96 -12.84 2.34 -21.47
C ALA A 96 -13.07 1.38 -22.65
N GLU A 97 -12.03 1.05 -23.43
CA GLU A 97 -12.09 0.04 -24.50
C GLU A 97 -12.47 -1.35 -23.97
N ARG A 98 -12.18 -1.64 -22.70
CA ARG A 98 -12.55 -2.89 -22.01
C ARG A 98 -13.86 -2.78 -21.23
N GLU A 99 -14.59 -1.67 -21.38
CA GLU A 99 -15.83 -1.37 -20.67
C GLU A 99 -15.66 -1.40 -19.12
N ILE A 100 -14.47 -1.05 -18.63
CA ILE A 100 -14.17 -0.97 -17.20
C ILE A 100 -14.36 0.48 -16.76
N ASP A 101 -15.42 0.74 -15.98
CA ASP A 101 -15.67 2.05 -15.39
C ASP A 101 -14.75 2.27 -14.18
N VAL A 102 -13.91 3.30 -14.23
CA VAL A 102 -12.90 3.59 -13.20
C VAL A 102 -12.87 5.08 -12.85
N GLU A 103 -12.73 5.38 -11.55
CA GLU A 103 -12.44 6.74 -11.10
C GLU A 103 -10.92 6.91 -10.97
N MET A 104 -10.31 7.73 -11.84
CA MET A 104 -8.88 8.03 -11.80
C MET A 104 -8.60 9.36 -11.10
N LYS A 105 -7.69 9.34 -10.12
CA LYS A 105 -7.26 10.54 -9.38
C LYS A 105 -5.74 10.65 -9.38
N LEU A 106 -5.25 11.87 -9.61
CA LEU A 106 -3.82 12.17 -9.71
C LEU A 106 -3.35 12.83 -8.40
N GLU A 107 -2.60 12.08 -7.59
CA GLU A 107 -1.97 12.60 -6.37
C GLU A 107 -0.55 13.08 -6.65
N TYR A 108 -0.30 14.38 -6.41
CA TYR A 108 1.06 14.94 -6.44
C TYR A 108 1.69 14.78 -5.05
N ARG A 109 2.68 13.90 -4.91
CA ARG A 109 3.55 13.79 -3.73
C ARG A 109 4.91 14.42 -3.98
#